data_AF-B7QFH9-F1
#
_entry.id   AF-B7QFH9-F1
#
_cell.length_a   1.000
_cell.length_b   1.000
_cell.length_c   1.000
_cell.angle_alpha   90.00
_cell.angle_beta   90.00
_cell.angle_gamma   90.00
#
_symmetry.space_group_name_H-M   'P 1'
#
loop_
_entity.id
_entity.type
_entity.pdbx_description
1 polymer ?
#
loop_
_entity_poly.entity_id
_entity_poly.type
_entity_poly.pdbx_seq_one_letter_code
_entity_poly.pdbx_strand_id
1 'polypeptide(L)'
;MVDVTGLLTTAKAKCEPRYNGGYGNGRGGNVIPRWTFNPKFNHCEQVMTRGSCHSSHNCFLSSGDVIRCGSVLAVLNAWHTLV
;
A
#
# COMPACT_ATOMS: atom_id res chain seq x y z
N MET A 1 11.53 8.52 -23.32
CA MET A 1 12.03 8.49 -21.93
C MET A 1 10.84 8.17 -21.04
N VAL A 2 10.95 7.15 -20.20
CA VAL A 2 9.93 6.92 -19.16
C VAL A 2 10.15 8.02 -18.13
N ASP A 3 9.16 8.87 -17.91
CA ASP A 3 9.24 9.88 -16.86
C ASP A 3 9.22 9.15 -15.51
N VAL A 4 10.41 8.93 -14.96
CA VAL A 4 10.61 8.21 -13.70
C VAL A 4 9.86 8.92 -12.59
N THR A 5 9.81 10.26 -12.61
CA THR A 5 9.06 11.11 -11.67
C THR A 5 7.56 10.83 -11.70
N GLY A 6 6.95 10.72 -12.88
CA GLY A 6 5.52 10.41 -13.04
C GLY A 6 5.16 8.99 -12.63
N LEU A 7 6.04 8.02 -12.92
CA LEU A 7 5.90 6.63 -12.46
C LEU A 7 5.95 6.56 -10.92
N LEU A 8 6.90 7.28 -10.34
CA LEU A 8 7.11 7.40 -8.91
C LEU A 8 5.92 8.08 -8.21
N THR A 9 5.46 9.23 -8.70
CA THR A 9 4.32 9.99 -8.15
C THR A 9 3.03 9.16 -8.18
N THR A 10 2.83 8.41 -9.27
CA THR A 10 1.69 7.49 -9.40
C THR A 10 1.78 6.33 -8.41
N ALA A 11 2.98 5.85 -8.09
CA ALA A 11 3.16 4.84 -7.06
C ALA A 11 2.91 5.40 -5.65
N LYS A 12 3.38 6.61 -5.35
CA LYS A 12 3.11 7.29 -4.08
C LYS A 12 1.61 7.41 -3.79
N ALA A 13 0.83 7.86 -4.77
CA ALA A 13 -0.62 7.96 -4.65
C ALA A 13 -1.33 6.61 -4.45
N LYS A 14 -0.69 5.49 -4.81
CA LYS A 14 -1.24 4.13 -4.63
C LYS A 14 -0.84 3.51 -3.29
N CYS A 15 0.33 3.89 -2.75
CA CYS A 15 0.87 3.35 -1.50
C CYS A 15 0.60 4.24 -0.28
N GLU A 16 0.08 5.46 -0.48
CA GLU A 16 -0.34 6.38 0.58
C GLU A 16 -1.76 6.91 0.33
N PRO A 17 -2.60 7.00 1.36
CA PRO A 17 -2.34 6.65 2.76
C PRO A 17 -2.37 5.13 3.00
N ARG A 18 -1.92 4.71 4.19
CA ARG A 18 -2.12 3.35 4.70
C ARG A 18 -3.59 2.95 4.56
N TYR A 19 -3.87 1.81 3.95
CA TYR A 19 -5.25 1.29 3.92
C TYR A 19 -5.74 1.01 5.34
N ASN A 20 -6.85 1.65 5.72
CA ASN A 20 -7.40 1.59 7.08
C ASN A 20 -8.37 0.40 7.30
N GLY A 21 -8.52 -0.49 6.33
CA GLY A 21 -9.29 -1.72 6.50
C GLY A 21 -10.79 -1.48 6.68
N GLY A 22 -11.53 -2.59 6.68
CA GLY A 22 -12.88 -2.62 7.25
C GLY A 22 -12.80 -3.42 8.55
N TYR A 23 -13.12 -2.82 9.69
CA TYR A 23 -13.09 -3.53 10.97
C TYR A 23 -14.06 -4.71 10.93
N GLY A 24 -13.52 -5.92 11.08
CA GLY A 24 -14.32 -7.09 11.40
C GLY A 24 -14.89 -6.87 12.79
N ASN A 25 -16.19 -6.57 12.87
CA ASN A 25 -16.87 -6.66 14.15
C ASN A 25 -16.80 -8.12 14.63
N GLY A 26 -16.65 -8.34 15.95
CA GLY A 26 -16.53 -9.66 16.59
C GLY A 26 -17.74 -10.61 16.41
N ARG A 27 -18.57 -10.38 15.40
CA ARG A 27 -19.77 -11.13 15.01
C ARG A 27 -19.59 -11.93 13.71
N GLY A 28 -18.36 -12.28 13.33
CA GLY A 28 -18.12 -13.19 12.22
C GLY A 28 -18.49 -12.64 10.84
N GLY A 29 -18.35 -11.33 10.63
CA GLY A 29 -18.39 -10.78 9.27
C GLY A 29 -17.23 -11.36 8.46
N ASN A 30 -17.51 -11.89 7.27
CA ASN A 30 -16.53 -12.56 6.40
C ASN A 30 -15.46 -11.56 5.94
N VAL A 31 -14.41 -11.38 6.76
CA VAL A 31 -13.27 -10.51 6.49
C VAL A 31 -12.17 -11.34 5.84
N ILE A 32 -11.57 -10.79 4.79
CA ILE A 32 -10.52 -11.46 4.04
C ILE A 32 -9.19 -10.77 4.38
N PRO A 33 -8.15 -11.53 4.76
CA PRO A 33 -6.82 -10.97 4.99
C PRO A 33 -6.25 -10.43 3.66
N ARG A 34 -5.70 -9.22 3.70
CA ARG A 34 -5.04 -8.54 2.58
C ARG A 34 -3.77 -7.85 3.05
N TRP A 35 -3.00 -7.35 2.11
CA TRP A 35 -1.77 -6.62 2.38
C TRP A 35 -1.96 -5.12 2.18
N THR A 36 -1.34 -4.33 3.03
CA THR A 36 -1.24 -2.87 2.92
C THR A 36 0.18 -2.44 3.18
N PHE A 37 0.60 -1.36 2.53
CA PHE A 37 1.87 -0.74 2.83
C PHE A 37 1.69 0.34 3.90
N ASN A 38 2.47 0.27 4.97
CA ASN A 38 2.47 1.28 6.02
C ASN A 38 3.63 2.27 5.79
N PRO A 39 3.36 3.48 5.29
CA PRO A 39 4.39 4.47 5.03
C PRO A 39 5.08 4.97 6.31
N LYS A 40 4.41 4.90 7.47
CA LYS A 40 4.98 5.33 8.76
C LYS A 40 6.16 4.45 9.19
N PHE A 41 6.09 3.15 8.91
CA PHE A 41 7.12 2.17 9.30
C PHE A 41 7.87 1.59 8.09
N ASN A 42 7.54 2.07 6.88
CA ASN A 42 8.10 1.58 5.62
C ASN A 42 8.01 0.06 5.45
N HIS A 43 6.94 -0.56 5.95
CA HIS A 43 6.77 -2.02 5.94
C HIS A 43 5.46 -2.46 5.27
N CYS A 44 5.43 -3.71 4.83
CA CYS A 44 4.22 -4.36 4.35
C CYS A 44 3.58 -5.10 5.51
N GLU A 45 2.27 -4.98 5.66
CA GLU A 45 1.57 -5.63 6.76
C GLU A 45 0.19 -6.11 6.36
N GLN A 46 -0.32 -7.07 7.13
CA GLN A 46 -1.59 -7.71 6.84
C GLN A 46 -2.73 -6.96 7.56
N VAL A 47 -3.80 -6.68 6.81
CA VAL A 47 -5.01 -6.03 7.30
C VAL A 47 -6.24 -6.84 6.93
N MET A 48 -7.23 -6.81 7.82
CA MET A 48 -8.52 -7.42 7.55
C MET A 48 -9.39 -6.45 6.74
N THR A 49 -9.99 -6.97 5.68
CA THR A 49 -10.77 -6.16 4.74
C THR A 49 -12.15 -6.76 4.57
N ARG A 50 -13.15 -5.89 4.44
CA ARG A 50 -14.53 -6.28 4.16
C ARG A 50 -14.92 -5.76 2.78
N GLY A 51 -15.15 -6.67 1.85
CA GLY A 51 -15.55 -6.34 0.48
C GLY A 51 -14.37 -6.05 -0.46
N SER A 52 -14.61 -5.19 -1.45
CA SER A 52 -13.67 -4.92 -2.54
C SER A 52 -12.41 -4.20 -2.05
N CYS A 53 -11.27 -4.74 -2.43
CA CYS A 53 -9.94 -4.23 -2.07
C CYS A 53 -9.19 -3.97 -3.37
N HIS A 54 -8.80 -2.71 -3.57
CA HIS A 54 -8.14 -2.24 -4.78
C HIS A 54 -6.72 -1.77 -4.48
N SER A 55 -5.80 -2.13 -5.37
CA SER A 55 -4.39 -1.73 -5.31
C SER A 55 -4.19 -0.21 -5.38
N SER A 56 -5.14 0.52 -5.97
CA SER A 56 -5.14 1.99 -5.97
C SER A 56 -5.41 2.60 -4.59
N HIS A 57 -5.98 1.84 -3.67
CA HIS A 57 -6.25 2.24 -2.29
C HIS A 57 -5.28 1.57 -1.31
N ASN A 58 -4.06 1.22 -1.76
CA ASN A 58 -3.06 0.57 -0.93
C ASN A 58 -3.54 -0.78 -0.34
N CYS A 59 -4.40 -1.48 -1.08
CA CYS A 59 -4.93 -2.77 -0.67
C CYS A 59 -4.58 -3.85 -1.71
N PHE A 60 -3.77 -4.82 -1.29
CA PHE A 60 -3.15 -5.80 -2.15
C PHE A 60 -3.57 -7.22 -1.80
N LEU A 61 -3.74 -8.03 -2.84
CA LEU A 61 -4.04 -9.46 -2.70
C LEU A 61 -2.79 -10.24 -2.29
N SER A 62 -1.63 -9.84 -2.80
CA SER A 62 -0.37 -10.57 -2.65
C SER A 62 0.69 -9.74 -1.91
N SER A 63 1.61 -10.44 -1.26
CA SER A 63 2.79 -9.82 -0.65
C SER A 63 3.74 -9.21 -1.70
N GLY A 64 3.79 -9.77 -2.91
CA GLY A 64 4.64 -9.26 -4.00
C GLY A 64 4.21 -7.86 -4.46
N ASP A 65 2.90 -7.62 -4.58
CA ASP A 65 2.37 -6.33 -5.02
C ASP A 65 2.62 -5.22 -3.99
N VAL A 66 2.46 -5.55 -2.70
CA VAL A 66 2.72 -4.59 -1.62
C VAL A 66 4.22 -4.29 -1.46
N ILE A 67 5.10 -5.28 -1.64
CA ILE A 67 6.56 -5.08 -1.65
C ILE A 67 6.94 -4.13 -2.77
N ARG A 68 6.39 -4.34 -3.97
CA ARG A 68 6.62 -3.46 -5.11
C ARG A 68 6.13 -2.04 -4.84
N CYS A 69 5.01 -1.86 -4.14
CA CYS A 69 4.56 -0.56 -3.67
C CYS A 69 5.58 0.10 -2.73
N GLY A 70 6.03 -0.64 -1.71
CA GLY A 70 6.97 -0.16 -0.71
C GLY A 70 8.35 0.19 -1.26
N SER A 71 8.90 -0.64 -2.16
CA SER A 71 10.19 -0.37 -2.79
C SER A 71 10.17 0.91 -3.62
N VAL A 72 9.08 1.19 -4.34
CA VAL A 72 8.97 2.41 -5.14
C VAL A 72 8.84 3.65 -4.24
N LEU A 73 8.10 3.55 -3.13
CA LEU A 73 8.00 4.65 -2.16
C LEU A 73 9.31 4.91 -1.42
N ALA A 74 10.05 3.86 -1.05
CA ALA A 74 11.35 3.97 -0.41
C ALA A 74 12.37 4.71 -1.30
N VAL A 75 12.38 4.41 -2.60
CA VAL A 75 13.20 5.13 -3.59
C VAL A 75 12.78 6.61 -3.62
N LEU A 76 11.49 6.90 -3.77
CA LEU A 76 10.99 8.29 -3.76
C LEU A 76 11.43 9.10 -2.54
N ASN A 77 11.27 8.53 -1.35
CA ASN A 77 11.60 9.20 -0.10
C ASN A 77 13.12 9.40 0.04
N ALA A 78 13.92 8.43 -0.40
CA ALA A 78 15.37 8.56 -0.43
C ALA A 78 15.83 9.68 -1.38
N TRP A 79 15.19 9.81 -2.56
CA TRP A 79 15.46 10.92 -3.48
C TRP A 79 15.10 12.27 -2.85
N HIS A 80 13.90 12.41 -2.29
CA HIS A 80 13.47 13.65 -1.61
C HIS A 80 14.34 14.07 -0.40
N THR A 81 15.10 13.14 0.18
CA THR A 81 16.01 13.42 1.31
C THR A 81 17.41 13.85 0.82
N LEU A 82 17.73 13.58 -0.45
CA LEU A 82 19.05 13.81 -1.04
C LEU A 82 19.12 15.04 -1.98
N VAL A 83 17.99 15.63 -2.34
CA VAL A 83 17.88 16.96 -3.00
C VAL A 83 17.41 18.01 -2.00
#